data_AF-V4SGE9-F1
#
_entry.id   AF-V4SGE9-F1
#
_cell.length_a   1.000
_cell.length_b   1.000
_cell.length_c   1.000
_cell.angle_alpha   90.00
_cell.angle_beta   90.00
_cell.angle_gamma   90.00
#
_symmetry.space_group_name_H-M   'P 1'
#
loop_
_entity.id
_entity.type
_entity.pdbx_description
1 polymer ?
#
loop_
_entity_poly.entity_id
_entity_poly.type
_entity_poly.pdbx_seq_one_letter_code
_entity_poly.pdbx_strand_id
1 'polypeptide(L)'
;MTSDFALSSPLVPRVSEKDAKALQYIEEITRNAATFQETVLAEILSRNANSEYLQRYKLGGATDRETFKLKLPVITYEDIKPDIQRMADGDRSAVLLASPISEFLK
;
A
#
# COMPACT_ATOMS: atom_id res chain seq x y z
N MET A 1 38.33 -49.99 -3.43
CA MET A 1 37.69 -49.32 -4.59
C MET A 1 36.38 -48.73 -4.10
N THR A 2 36.41 -47.41 -3.88
CA THR A 2 35.31 -46.44 -3.77
C THR A 2 33.96 -46.89 -3.19
N SER A 3 33.80 -46.72 -1.87
CA SER A 3 32.50 -46.43 -1.26
C SER A 3 32.06 -45.03 -1.68
N ASP A 4 31.02 -44.97 -2.50
CA ASP A 4 30.35 -43.71 -2.84
C ASP A 4 29.40 -43.36 -1.69
N PHE A 5 29.83 -42.45 -0.82
CA PHE A 5 29.00 -41.94 0.27
C PHE A 5 27.89 -41.08 -0.34
N ALA A 6 26.70 -41.66 -0.43
CA ALA A 6 25.47 -40.93 -0.68
C ALA A 6 25.29 -39.83 0.38
N LEU A 7 25.68 -38.60 0.08
CA LEU A 7 25.27 -37.42 0.82
C LEU A 7 23.85 -37.03 0.38
N SER A 8 22.89 -37.92 0.65
CA SER A 8 21.48 -37.52 0.74
C SER A 8 21.31 -36.87 2.11
N SER A 9 21.43 -35.55 2.18
CA SER A 9 21.06 -34.81 3.39
C SER A 9 19.53 -34.74 3.48
N PRO A 10 18.86 -35.27 4.53
CA PRO A 10 17.41 -35.35 4.59
C PRO A 10 16.69 -34.08 5.10
N LEU A 11 17.37 -32.94 5.23
CA LEU A 11 16.87 -31.83 6.07
C LEU A 11 16.71 -30.46 5.39
N VAL A 12 16.74 -30.37 4.06
CA VAL A 12 16.19 -29.16 3.42
C VAL A 12 14.70 -29.40 3.24
N PRO A 13 13.79 -28.71 3.96
CA PRO A 13 12.38 -28.77 3.63
C PRO A 13 12.29 -28.36 2.16
N ARG A 14 11.69 -29.19 1.30
CA ARG A 14 11.42 -28.77 -0.07
C ARG A 14 10.51 -27.56 0.03
N VAL A 15 11.09 -26.37 -0.11
CA VAL A 15 10.35 -25.11 -0.16
C VAL A 15 9.30 -25.28 -1.26
N SER A 16 8.02 -25.17 -0.90
CA SER A 16 6.97 -25.29 -1.91
C SER A 16 7.12 -24.14 -2.92
N GLU A 17 6.61 -24.30 -4.15
CA GLU A 17 6.65 -23.22 -5.14
C GLU A 17 5.99 -21.94 -4.59
N LYS A 18 4.93 -22.09 -3.78
CA LYS A 18 4.27 -21.00 -3.09
C LYS A 18 5.21 -20.28 -2.11
N ASP A 19 5.93 -21.04 -1.29
CA ASP A 19 6.87 -20.47 -0.32
C ASP A 19 8.05 -19.78 -1.03
N ALA A 20 8.55 -20.38 -2.11
CA ALA A 20 9.61 -19.79 -2.93
C ALA A 20 9.18 -18.45 -3.55
N LYS A 21 7.95 -18.39 -4.10
CA LYS A 21 7.38 -17.14 -4.63
C LYS A 21 7.20 -16.08 -3.53
N ALA A 22 6.72 -16.48 -2.35
CA ALA A 22 6.54 -15.56 -1.24
C ALA A 22 7.89 -14.98 -0.75
N LEU A 23 8.91 -15.83 -0.60
CA LEU A 23 10.26 -15.40 -0.22
C LEU A 23 10.91 -14.49 -1.28
N GLN A 24 10.76 -14.84 -2.57
CA GLN A 24 11.26 -14.01 -3.66
C GLN A 24 10.57 -12.64 -3.68
N TYR A 25 9.25 -12.59 -3.46
CA TYR A 25 8.50 -11.35 -3.40
C TYR A 25 8.96 -10.48 -2.22
N ILE A 26 9.13 -11.05 -1.02
CA ILE A 26 9.64 -10.32 0.14
C ILE A 26 10.99 -9.69 -0.19
N GLU A 27 11.93 -10.50 -0.70
CA GLU A 27 13.29 -10.05 -1.06
C GLU A 27 13.26 -8.90 -2.10
N GLU A 28 12.43 -9.03 -3.14
CA GLU A 28 12.29 -8.00 -4.18
C GLU A 28 11.76 -6.67 -3.62
N ILE A 29 10.71 -6.73 -2.80
CA ILE A 29 10.08 -5.54 -2.21
C ILE A 29 11.01 -4.88 -1.19
N THR A 30 11.69 -5.67 -0.34
CA THR A 30 12.58 -5.13 0.69
C THR A 30 13.85 -4.54 0.10
N ARG A 31 14.39 -5.14 -0.98
CA ARG A 31 15.59 -4.62 -1.66
C ARG A 31 15.32 -3.30 -2.38
N ASN A 32 14.10 -3.10 -2.89
CA ASN A 32 13.73 -1.92 -3.68
C ASN A 32 12.70 -1.02 -2.95
N ALA A 33 12.71 -1.02 -1.62
CA ALA A 33 11.66 -0.41 -0.81
C ALA A 33 11.41 1.07 -1.13
N ALA A 34 12.47 1.85 -1.41
CA ALA A 34 12.34 3.27 -1.75
C ALA A 34 11.50 3.49 -3.02
N THR A 35 11.88 2.83 -4.12
CA THR A 35 11.18 2.93 -5.40
C THR A 35 9.77 2.35 -5.29
N PHE A 36 9.60 1.23 -4.59
CA PHE A 36 8.28 0.63 -4.39
C PHE A 36 7.33 1.57 -3.64
N GLN A 37 7.81 2.24 -2.58
CA GLN A 37 7.02 3.22 -1.83
C GLN A 37 6.66 4.45 -2.66
N GLU A 38 7.55 4.90 -3.56
CA GLU A 38 7.23 5.99 -4.49
C GLU A 38 6.12 5.60 -5.48
N THR A 39 6.16 4.37 -6.01
CA THR A 39 5.08 3.85 -6.87
C THR A 39 3.76 3.74 -6.11
N VAL A 40 3.77 3.20 -4.89
CA VAL A 40 2.59 3.09 -4.03
C VAL A 40 1.97 4.46 -3.77
N LEU A 41 2.78 5.46 -3.40
CA LEU A 41 2.30 6.82 -3.19
C LEU A 41 1.67 7.40 -4.46
N ALA A 42 2.35 7.26 -5.60
CA ALA A 42 1.85 7.78 -6.88
C ALA A 42 0.51 7.15 -7.27
N GLU A 43 0.34 5.84 -7.07
CA GLU A 43 -0.93 5.14 -7.33
C GLU A 43 -2.06 5.62 -6.40
N ILE A 44 -1.79 5.77 -5.09
CA ILE A 44 -2.78 6.27 -4.13
C ILE A 44 -3.25 7.67 -4.54
N LEU A 45 -2.32 8.57 -4.85
CA LEU A 45 -2.63 9.95 -5.20
C LEU A 45 -3.35 10.03 -6.55
N SER A 46 -2.91 9.26 -7.55
CA SER A 46 -3.55 9.23 -8.87
C SER A 46 -4.98 8.70 -8.80
N ARG A 47 -5.23 7.62 -8.06
CA ARG A 47 -6.58 7.04 -7.94
C ARG A 47 -7.53 7.99 -7.22
N ASN A 48 -7.03 8.74 -6.24
CA ASN A 48 -7.85 9.60 -5.39
C ASN A 48 -7.78 11.10 -5.76
N ALA A 49 -7.19 11.46 -6.90
CA ALA A 49 -6.91 12.85 -7.28
C ALA A 49 -8.14 13.78 -7.24
N ASN A 50 -9.33 13.23 -7.49
CA ASN A 50 -10.60 13.95 -7.51
C ASN A 50 -11.39 13.84 -6.19
N SER A 51 -10.82 13.22 -5.15
CA SER A 51 -11.45 13.19 -3.83
C SER A 51 -11.53 14.59 -3.23
N GLU A 52 -12.60 14.88 -2.50
CA GLU A 52 -12.78 16.16 -1.81
C GLU A 52 -11.60 16.46 -0.89
N TYR A 53 -11.04 15.45 -0.23
CA TYR A 53 -9.89 15.60 0.66
C TYR A 53 -8.64 16.09 -0.08
N LEU A 54 -8.25 15.48 -1.21
CA LEU A 54 -7.07 15.94 -1.95
C LEU A 54 -7.31 17.29 -2.64
N GLN A 55 -8.55 17.58 -3.03
CA GLN A 55 -8.95 18.87 -3.60
C GLN A 55 -8.92 19.99 -2.53
N ARG A 56 -9.32 19.70 -1.28
CA ARG A 56 -9.25 20.62 -0.13
C ARG A 56 -7.84 21.17 0.08
N TYR A 57 -6.83 20.32 -0.08
CA TYR A 57 -5.40 20.70 0.03
C TYR A 57 -4.77 21.11 -1.30
N LYS A 58 -5.58 21.25 -2.36
CA LYS A 58 -5.15 21.74 -3.68
C LYS A 58 -3.94 20.97 -4.21
N LEU A 59 -3.91 19.64 -4.02
CA LEU A 59 -2.81 18.81 -4.48
C LEU A 59 -2.64 18.92 -6.01
N GLY A 60 -3.76 19.10 -6.73
CA GLY A 60 -3.78 19.45 -8.15
C GLY A 60 -3.39 18.29 -9.07
N GLY A 61 -3.65 17.05 -8.65
CA GLY A 61 -3.26 15.85 -9.38
C GLY A 61 -1.77 15.50 -9.29
N ALA A 62 -0.99 16.24 -8.49
CA ALA A 62 0.40 15.88 -8.24
C ALA A 62 0.50 14.52 -7.54
N THR A 63 1.44 13.69 -8.00
CA THR A 63 1.67 12.33 -7.51
C THR A 63 3.07 12.15 -6.92
N ASP A 64 3.90 13.18 -6.97
CA ASP A 64 5.25 13.15 -6.44
C ASP A 64 5.31 13.37 -4.92
N ARG A 65 6.36 12.80 -4.32
CA ARG A 65 6.60 12.83 -2.88
C ARG A 65 6.81 14.25 -2.33
N GLU A 66 7.45 15.13 -3.08
CA GLU A 66 7.82 16.47 -2.58
C GLU A 66 6.56 17.33 -2.42
N THR A 67 5.73 17.37 -3.46
CA THR A 67 4.45 18.08 -3.46
C THR A 67 3.50 17.51 -2.42
N PHE A 68 3.43 16.17 -2.27
CA PHE A 68 2.65 15.51 -1.22
C PHE A 68 3.04 16.01 0.17
N LYS A 69 4.33 15.99 0.50
CA LYS A 69 4.85 16.43 1.80
C LYS A 69 4.66 17.92 2.05
N LEU A 70 4.72 18.74 1.00
CA LEU A 70 4.57 20.19 1.11
C LEU A 70 3.11 20.59 1.34
N LYS A 71 2.16 19.91 0.68
CA LYS A 71 0.75 20.32 0.66
C LYS A 71 -0.13 19.60 1.68
N LEU A 72 0.14 18.33 1.99
CA LEU A 72 -0.71 17.58 2.91
C LEU A 72 -0.19 17.66 4.34
N PRO A 73 -1.05 17.95 5.32
CA PRO A 73 -0.68 17.91 6.72
C PRO A 73 -0.57 16.47 7.23
N VAL A 74 0.21 16.29 8.28
CA VAL A 74 0.09 15.11 9.15
C VAL A 74 -1.14 15.31 10.03
N ILE A 75 -2.05 14.33 10.01
CA ILE A 75 -3.37 14.42 10.66
C ILE A 75 -3.55 13.37 11.75
N THR A 76 -4.54 13.61 12.60
CA THR A 76 -5.10 12.68 13.57
C THR A 76 -6.46 12.18 13.11
N TYR A 77 -7.04 11.22 13.84
CA TYR A 77 -8.39 10.72 13.55
C TYR A 77 -9.45 11.83 13.61
N GLU A 78 -9.35 12.76 14.56
CA GLU A 78 -10.36 13.80 14.77
C GLU A 78 -10.42 14.78 13.59
N ASP A 79 -9.33 14.97 12.85
CA ASP A 79 -9.27 15.86 11.68
C ASP A 79 -10.11 15.35 10.50
N ILE A 80 -10.29 14.03 10.37
CA ILE A 80 -11.04 13.37 9.28
C ILE A 80 -12.35 12.74 9.74
N LYS A 81 -12.63 12.72 11.04
CA LYS A 81 -13.86 12.18 11.61
C LYS A 81 -15.14 12.78 10.99
N PRO A 82 -15.23 14.09 10.66
CA PRO A 82 -16.41 14.62 9.98
C PRO A 82 -16.59 14.01 8.57
N ASP A 83 -15.51 13.79 7.84
CA ASP A 83 -15.52 13.17 6.51
C ASP A 83 -15.96 11.70 6.61
N ILE A 84 -15.45 10.97 7.62
CA ILE A 84 -15.85 9.60 7.93
C ILE A 84 -17.33 9.52 8.31
N GLN A 85 -17.83 10.44 9.15
CA GLN A 85 -19.23 10.45 9.57
C GLN A 85 -20.17 10.68 8.39
N ARG A 86 -19.84 11.61 7.47
CA ARG A 86 -20.59 11.80 6.21
C ARG A 86 -20.71 10.50 5.43
N MET A 87 -19.61 9.78 5.26
CA MET A 87 -19.59 8.49 4.54
C MET A 87 -20.43 7.43 5.28
N ALA A 88 -20.38 7.40 6.61
CA ALA A 88 -21.17 6.49 7.44
C ALA A 88 -22.68 6.79 7.39
N ASP A 89 -23.05 8.06 7.29
CA ASP A 89 -24.44 8.53 7.14
C ASP A 89 -24.99 8.28 5.72
N GLY A 90 -24.17 7.74 4.82
CA GLY A 90 -24.58 7.27 3.49
C GLY A 90 -24.12 8.15 2.34
N ASP A 91 -23.26 9.15 2.57
CA ASP A 91 -22.64 9.92 1.49
C ASP A 91 -21.78 9.01 0.61
N ARG A 92 -22.14 8.92 -0.68
CA ARG A 92 -21.44 8.11 -1.70
C ARG A 92 -20.57 8.95 -2.64
N SER A 93 -20.43 10.24 -2.38
CA SER A 93 -19.49 11.10 -3.11
C SER A 93 -18.04 10.69 -2.80
N ALA A 94 -17.10 11.19 -3.61
CA ALA A 94 -15.69 10.90 -3.44
C ALA A 94 -15.07 11.74 -2.29
N VAL A 95 -15.49 11.50 -1.05
CA VAL A 95 -15.06 12.32 0.12
C VAL A 95 -13.56 12.14 0.40
N LEU A 96 -13.16 10.97 0.90
CA LEU A 96 -11.76 10.59 1.14
C LEU A 96 -11.17 9.72 0.02
N LEU A 97 -12.04 8.94 -0.63
CA LEU A 97 -11.66 7.92 -1.61
C LEU A 97 -12.45 8.14 -2.90
N ALA A 98 -11.82 7.86 -4.05
CA ALA A 98 -12.53 7.90 -5.33
C ALA A 98 -13.51 6.73 -5.50
N SER A 99 -13.24 5.59 -4.86
CA SER A 99 -14.13 4.43 -4.86
C SER A 99 -14.98 4.41 -3.59
N PRO A 100 -16.25 3.95 -3.67
CA PRO A 100 -17.11 3.84 -2.49
C PRO A 100 -16.49 2.96 -1.41
N ILE A 101 -16.67 3.34 -0.14
CA ILE A 101 -16.26 2.49 0.99
C ILE A 101 -17.13 1.25 1.08
N SER A 102 -16.51 0.09 1.28
CA SER A 102 -17.19 -1.21 1.40
C SER A 102 -17.65 -1.49 2.82
N GLU A 103 -16.82 -1.14 3.81
CA GLU A 103 -17.06 -1.41 5.22
C GLU A 103 -16.23 -0.47 6.11
N PHE A 104 -16.65 -0.34 7.37
CA PHE A 104 -15.86 0.27 8.43
C PHE A 104 -15.35 -0.82 9.35
N LEU A 105 -14.02 -0.99 9.40
CA LEU A 105 -13.36 -1.98 10.26
C LEU A 105 -13.46 -1.54 11.73
N LYS A 106 -13.74 -2.50 12.62
CA LYS A 106 -13.86 -2.30 14.08
C LYS A 106 -12.58 -2.66 14.81
#